data_AF-A0A3P7JLE7-F1
#
_entry.id   AF-A0A3P7JLE7-F1
#
_cell.length_a   1.000
_cell.length_b   1.000
_cell.length_c   1.000
_cell.angle_alpha   90.00
_cell.angle_beta   90.00
_cell.angle_gamma   90.00
#
_symmetry.space_group_name_H-M   'P 1'
#
loop_
_entity.id
_entity.type
_entity.pdbx_description
1 polymer ?
#
loop_
_entity_poly.entity_id
_entity_poly.type
_entity_poly.pdbx_seq_one_letter_code
_entity_poly.pdbx_strand_id
1 'polypeptide(L)'
;MAAGQNLDVSKKLKAAIKAKLEELGVYVDDELPEYIMVMIANKKEKNQMKDDLNLFLGKCTSKFVDWLFDLFERLQSAGNKPDSHTCAEKSSKDVQKEPAKEKERRKDTDASTSRKEDRKESRTVSYPTILESRTHESSSHRQIEVESRKRDVEKERERERDREKEKERERQEKERERQRQAEKAKEKEREERMRETERQQKAREQE
;
A
#
# COMPACT_ATOMS: atom_id res chain seq x y z
N MET A 1 -5.72 3.45 25.69
CA MET A 1 -6.06 2.15 25.08
C MET A 1 -6.54 2.42 23.65
N ALA A 2 -5.89 1.89 22.61
CA ALA A 2 -6.23 2.20 21.21
C ALA A 2 -6.62 0.98 20.34
N ALA A 3 -6.27 -0.24 20.76
CA ALA A 3 -6.43 -1.45 19.94
C ALA A 3 -7.89 -1.82 19.62
N GLY A 4 -8.85 -1.53 20.52
CA GLY A 4 -10.26 -1.90 20.33
C GLY A 4 -10.91 -1.24 19.12
N GLN A 5 -10.68 0.07 18.92
CA GLN A 5 -11.25 0.84 17.81
C GLN A 5 -10.89 0.26 16.44
N ASN A 6 -9.65 -0.21 16.27
CA ASN A 6 -9.19 -0.77 15.01
C ASN A 6 -9.83 -2.15 14.72
N LEU A 7 -10.06 -2.96 15.75
CA LEU A 7 -10.73 -4.26 15.64
C LEU A 7 -12.20 -4.09 15.25
N ASP A 8 -12.92 -3.13 15.83
CA ASP A 8 -14.33 -2.90 15.54
C ASP A 8 -14.55 -2.19 14.18
N VAL A 9 -13.60 -1.34 13.75
CA VAL A 9 -13.54 -0.84 12.38
C VAL A 9 -13.35 -2.00 11.39
N SER A 10 -12.42 -2.92 11.66
CA SER A 10 -12.18 -4.09 10.78
C SER A 10 -13.42 -4.99 10.66
N LYS A 11 -14.14 -5.26 11.76
CA LYS A 11 -15.41 -6.00 11.74
C LYS A 11 -16.49 -5.30 10.90
N LYS A 12 -16.68 -3.99 11.11
CA LYS A 12 -17.65 -3.19 10.34
C LYS A 12 -17.30 -3.15 8.84
N LEU A 13 -16.02 -3.03 8.53
CA LEU A 13 -15.51 -3.05 7.16
C LEU A 13 -15.77 -4.41 6.49
N LYS A 14 -15.55 -5.54 7.20
CA LYS A 14 -15.89 -6.88 6.69
C LYS A 14 -17.39 -7.00 6.37
N ALA A 15 -18.25 -6.53 7.28
CA ALA A 15 -19.71 -6.56 7.07
C ALA A 15 -20.14 -5.70 5.87
N ALA A 16 -19.58 -4.49 5.74
CA ALA A 16 -19.82 -3.61 4.60
C ALA A 16 -19.34 -4.22 3.27
N ILE A 17 -18.17 -4.88 3.27
CA ILE A 17 -17.65 -5.62 2.11
C ILE A 17 -18.61 -6.74 1.71
N LYS A 18 -19.03 -7.61 2.64
CA LYS A 18 -19.95 -8.72 2.31
C LYS A 18 -21.28 -8.20 1.75
N ALA A 19 -21.90 -7.21 2.39
CA ALA A 19 -23.13 -6.59 1.91
C ALA A 19 -22.97 -5.94 0.52
N LYS A 20 -21.84 -5.30 0.22
CA LYS A 20 -21.61 -4.68 -1.09
C LYS A 20 -21.35 -5.69 -2.21
N LEU A 21 -20.78 -6.84 -1.87
CA LEU A 21 -20.58 -7.94 -2.82
C LEU A 21 -21.91 -8.62 -3.17
N GLU A 22 -22.78 -8.79 -2.17
CA GLU A 22 -24.16 -9.28 -2.32
C GLU A 22 -25.03 -8.31 -3.15
N GLU A 23 -24.91 -6.99 -2.90
CA GLU A 23 -25.57 -5.93 -3.70
C GLU A 23 -25.15 -5.95 -5.19
N LEU A 24 -23.91 -6.36 -5.49
CA LEU A 24 -23.40 -6.47 -6.86
C LEU A 24 -23.86 -7.75 -7.58
N GLY A 25 -24.63 -8.63 -6.93
CA GLY A 25 -25.17 -9.85 -7.51
C GLY A 25 -24.11 -10.91 -7.84
N VAL A 26 -22.90 -10.80 -7.27
CA VAL A 26 -21.84 -11.80 -7.42
C VAL A 26 -22.07 -12.87 -6.37
N TYR A 27 -22.09 -14.15 -6.75
CA TYR A 27 -22.09 -15.24 -5.77
C TYR A 27 -20.73 -15.27 -5.09
N VAL A 28 -20.70 -15.07 -3.78
CA VAL A 28 -19.47 -14.85 -3.01
C VAL A 28 -19.46 -15.73 -1.77
N ASP A 29 -18.51 -16.67 -1.76
CA ASP A 29 -18.19 -17.49 -0.60
C ASP A 29 -17.54 -16.66 0.52
N ASP A 30 -17.64 -17.14 1.76
CA ASP A 30 -17.14 -16.43 2.95
C ASP A 30 -15.62 -16.18 2.96
N GLU A 31 -14.84 -16.82 2.09
CA GLU A 31 -13.39 -16.59 1.96
C GLU A 31 -13.03 -15.26 1.26
N LEU A 32 -13.86 -14.72 0.37
CA LEU A 32 -13.50 -13.52 -0.40
C LEU A 32 -13.49 -12.23 0.47
N PRO A 33 -14.44 -12.01 1.40
CA PRO A 33 -14.32 -10.93 2.39
C PRO A 33 -13.04 -11.05 3.26
N GLU A 34 -12.62 -12.26 3.60
CA GLU A 34 -11.33 -12.53 4.27
C GLU A 34 -10.13 -12.14 3.39
N TYR A 35 -10.13 -12.56 2.12
CA TYR A 35 -9.06 -12.23 1.17
C TYR A 35 -8.92 -10.72 0.95
N ILE A 36 -10.05 -10.00 0.82
CA ILE A 36 -10.06 -8.53 0.74
C ILE A 36 -9.49 -7.90 2.03
N MET A 37 -9.82 -8.45 3.21
CA MET A 37 -9.25 -7.99 4.48
C MET A 37 -7.72 -8.16 4.55
N VAL A 38 -7.19 -9.25 4.00
CA VAL A 38 -5.74 -9.48 3.89
C VAL A 38 -5.08 -8.52 2.90
N MET A 39 -5.71 -8.22 1.76
CA MET A 39 -5.18 -7.21 0.81
C MET A 39 -5.18 -5.80 1.40
N ILE A 40 -6.17 -5.47 2.23
CA ILE A 40 -6.25 -4.24 3.02
C ILE A 40 -5.11 -4.17 4.05
N ALA A 41 -4.89 -5.24 4.83
CA ALA A 41 -3.82 -5.31 5.81
C ALA A 41 -2.43 -5.15 5.16
N ASN A 42 -2.26 -5.74 3.97
CA ASN A 42 -1.05 -5.63 3.14
C ASN A 42 -0.95 -4.30 2.35
N LYS A 43 -1.89 -3.36 2.55
CA LYS A 43 -1.91 -2.02 1.91
C LYS A 43 -1.79 -2.07 0.37
N LYS A 44 -2.40 -3.05 -0.30
CA LYS A 44 -2.35 -3.16 -1.77
C LYS A 44 -2.88 -1.89 -2.44
N GLU A 45 -2.13 -1.39 -3.42
CA GLU A 45 -2.50 -0.18 -4.17
C GLU A 45 -3.73 -0.43 -5.06
N LYS A 46 -4.44 0.66 -5.42
CA LYS A 46 -5.73 0.62 -6.12
C LYS A 46 -5.74 -0.20 -7.41
N ASN A 47 -4.65 -0.17 -8.18
CA ASN A 47 -4.53 -0.98 -9.39
C ASN A 47 -4.31 -2.46 -9.07
N GLN A 48 -3.44 -2.79 -8.11
CA GLN A 48 -3.21 -4.19 -7.68
C GLN A 48 -4.53 -4.81 -7.20
N MET A 49 -5.28 -4.14 -6.32
CA MET A 49 -6.62 -4.60 -5.91
C MET A 49 -7.60 -4.76 -7.09
N LYS A 50 -7.49 -3.96 -8.15
CA LYS A 50 -8.31 -4.15 -9.36
C LYS A 50 -7.89 -5.37 -10.16
N ASP A 51 -6.59 -5.66 -10.27
CA ASP A 51 -6.10 -6.87 -10.95
C ASP A 51 -6.42 -8.14 -10.16
N ASP A 52 -6.13 -8.17 -8.85
CA ASP A 52 -6.42 -9.30 -7.94
C ASP A 52 -7.91 -9.67 -7.92
N LEU A 53 -8.79 -8.66 -7.78
CA LEU A 53 -10.24 -8.88 -7.73
C LEU A 53 -10.88 -9.03 -9.11
N ASN A 54 -10.15 -8.87 -10.22
CA ASN A 54 -10.69 -9.05 -11.57
C ASN A 54 -11.13 -10.51 -11.80
N LEU A 55 -10.43 -11.47 -11.21
CA LEU A 55 -10.77 -12.89 -11.31
C LEU A 55 -12.09 -13.24 -10.58
N PHE A 56 -12.45 -12.48 -9.55
CA PHE A 56 -13.63 -12.74 -8.71
C PHE A 56 -14.87 -11.93 -9.11
N LEU A 57 -14.72 -10.63 -9.39
CA LEU A 57 -15.85 -9.72 -9.67
C LEU A 57 -15.88 -9.22 -11.13
N GLY A 58 -14.83 -9.47 -11.91
CA GLY A 58 -14.69 -9.09 -13.32
C GLY A 58 -15.14 -7.65 -13.63
N LYS A 59 -16.25 -7.56 -14.37
CA LYS A 59 -16.84 -6.28 -14.82
C LYS A 59 -17.26 -5.36 -13.66
N CYS A 60 -17.51 -5.91 -12.48
CA CYS A 60 -17.86 -5.16 -11.27
C CYS A 60 -16.62 -4.69 -10.48
N THR A 61 -15.43 -5.26 -10.72
CA THR A 61 -14.23 -5.02 -9.90
C THR A 61 -13.83 -3.56 -9.83
N SER A 62 -13.82 -2.83 -10.96
CA SER A 62 -13.48 -1.41 -10.93
C SER A 62 -14.39 -0.64 -9.97
N LYS A 63 -15.71 -0.80 -10.11
CA LYS A 63 -16.71 -0.12 -9.26
C LYS A 63 -16.57 -0.50 -7.78
N PHE A 64 -16.30 -1.77 -7.49
CA PHE A 64 -16.09 -2.25 -6.13
C PHE A 64 -14.83 -1.64 -5.50
N VAL A 65 -13.69 -1.65 -6.20
CA VAL A 65 -12.43 -1.09 -5.68
C VAL A 65 -12.49 0.44 -5.61
N ASP A 66 -13.17 1.11 -6.54
CA ASP A 66 -13.42 2.55 -6.45
C ASP A 66 -14.22 2.87 -5.18
N TRP A 67 -15.34 2.19 -4.94
CA TRP A 67 -16.12 2.30 -3.70
C TRP A 67 -15.33 1.98 -2.42
N LEU A 68 -14.46 0.97 -2.45
CA LEU A 68 -13.68 0.55 -1.29
C LEU A 68 -12.67 1.64 -0.88
N PHE A 69 -12.04 2.30 -1.84
CA PHE A 69 -11.13 3.42 -1.57
C PHE A 69 -11.90 4.67 -1.09
N ASP A 70 -13.06 4.99 -1.68
CA ASP A 70 -13.95 6.05 -1.16
C ASP A 70 -14.36 5.79 0.29
N LEU A 71 -14.63 4.53 0.65
CA LEU A 71 -14.96 4.13 2.02
C LEU A 71 -13.77 4.34 2.98
N PHE A 72 -12.53 4.03 2.55
CA PHE A 72 -11.34 4.33 3.34
C PHE A 72 -11.08 5.82 3.54
N GLU A 73 -11.31 6.64 2.52
CA GLU A 73 -11.16 8.10 2.61
C GLU A 73 -12.20 8.68 3.60
N ARG A 74 -13.45 8.24 3.51
CA ARG A 74 -14.52 8.59 4.46
C ARG A 74 -14.20 8.17 5.89
N LEU A 75 -13.64 6.97 6.10
CA LEU A 75 -13.23 6.50 7.43
C LEU A 75 -12.07 7.32 8.02
N GLN A 76 -11.09 7.71 7.21
CA GLN A 76 -9.97 8.56 7.65
C GLN A 76 -10.45 9.99 7.95
N SER A 77 -11.27 10.57 7.05
CA SER A 77 -11.86 11.90 7.23
C SER A 77 -12.78 11.96 8.46
N ALA A 78 -13.57 10.92 8.74
CA ALA A 78 -14.41 10.85 9.95
C ALA A 78 -13.61 10.62 11.25
N GLY A 79 -12.41 10.04 11.18
CA GLY A 79 -11.48 9.94 12.31
C GLY A 79 -10.78 11.26 12.60
N ASN A 80 -10.44 12.01 11.54
CA ASN A 80 -9.78 13.31 11.62
C ASN A 80 -10.81 14.42 11.83
N LYS A 81 -11.11 14.75 13.09
CA LYS A 81 -11.71 16.05 13.44
C LYS A 81 -10.65 17.16 13.37
N PRO A 82 -10.68 18.08 12.40
CA PRO A 82 -10.67 19.49 12.74
C PRO A 82 -12.06 19.88 13.27
N ASP A 83 -12.10 20.61 14.37
CA ASP A 83 -13.20 21.56 14.54
C ASP A 83 -12.95 22.74 13.58
N SER A 84 -14.02 23.40 13.15
CA SER A 84 -14.00 24.71 12.51
C SER A 84 -13.46 24.90 11.07
N HIS A 85 -14.20 25.77 10.37
CA HIS A 85 -13.77 26.71 9.33
C HIS A 85 -13.21 26.24 7.97
N THR A 86 -14.11 26.27 6.99
CA THR A 86 -14.10 27.16 5.80
C THR A 86 -12.76 27.69 5.24
N CYS A 87 -12.63 27.53 3.92
CA CYS A 87 -12.07 28.51 2.96
C CYS A 87 -10.53 28.75 2.90
N ALA A 88 -10.03 28.68 1.66
CA ALA A 88 -8.93 29.46 1.08
C ALA A 88 -7.48 29.40 1.64
N GLU A 89 -6.59 28.96 0.75
CA GLU A 89 -5.42 29.73 0.26
C GLU A 89 -4.12 29.87 1.10
N LYS A 90 -2.97 29.68 0.42
CA LYS A 90 -1.58 30.05 0.82
C LYS A 90 -1.02 29.30 2.07
N SER A 91 0.29 29.25 2.33
CA SER A 91 1.51 29.34 1.50
C SER A 91 2.71 28.83 2.32
N SER A 92 3.80 28.42 1.66
CA SER A 92 5.15 28.29 2.25
C SER A 92 5.32 27.17 3.31
N LYS A 93 6.52 26.85 3.83
CA LYS A 93 7.91 26.66 3.33
C LYS A 93 8.78 26.45 4.59
N ASP A 94 9.81 25.60 4.54
CA ASP A 94 10.92 25.54 5.53
C ASP A 94 10.53 25.08 6.98
N VAL A 95 11.42 24.58 7.85
CA VAL A 95 12.68 23.82 7.65
C VAL A 95 13.06 23.06 8.94
N GLN A 96 13.56 21.81 8.81
CA GLN A 96 14.42 21.02 9.74
C GLN A 96 14.05 20.80 11.24
N LYS A 97 14.55 19.68 11.79
CA LYS A 97 15.56 19.60 12.88
C LYS A 97 15.25 18.67 14.09
N GLU A 98 15.65 17.41 13.93
CA GLU A 98 16.26 16.51 14.95
C GLU A 98 17.26 17.24 15.90
N PRO A 99 17.64 16.74 17.11
CA PRO A 99 17.73 15.31 17.48
C PRO A 99 17.47 14.91 18.97
N ALA A 100 17.72 13.62 19.30
CA ALA A 100 18.22 13.11 20.60
C ALA A 100 17.21 13.09 21.80
N LYS A 101 17.34 12.35 22.93
CA LYS A 101 18.26 11.31 23.51
C LYS A 101 17.54 10.68 24.76
N GLU A 102 17.97 9.67 25.55
CA GLU A 102 19.05 8.65 25.64
C GLU A 102 18.59 7.53 26.64
N LYS A 103 19.30 6.37 26.75
CA LYS A 103 19.36 5.46 27.94
C LYS A 103 18.08 4.67 28.36
N GLU A 104 18.14 3.66 29.25
CA GLU A 104 19.05 2.49 29.42
C GLU A 104 18.44 1.45 30.41
N ARG A 105 18.90 0.18 30.34
CA ARG A 105 19.06 -0.81 31.46
C ARG A 105 17.88 -1.40 32.28
N ARG A 106 17.87 -2.76 32.27
CA ARG A 106 17.72 -3.70 33.43
C ARG A 106 16.35 -3.79 34.13
N LYS A 107 16.04 -4.79 34.99
CA LYS A 107 16.36 -6.26 35.08
C LYS A 107 15.52 -6.86 36.26
N ASP A 108 15.15 -8.15 36.16
CA ASP A 108 14.82 -9.09 37.26
C ASP A 108 13.36 -9.20 37.80
N THR A 109 13.13 -10.26 38.61
CA THR A 109 11.87 -10.77 39.22
C THR A 109 10.81 -11.32 38.24
N ASP A 110 10.37 -12.59 38.22
CA ASP A 110 10.31 -13.75 39.16
C ASP A 110 9.04 -13.84 40.06
N ALA A 111 8.78 -15.06 40.58
CA ALA A 111 7.77 -15.49 41.56
C ALA A 111 6.37 -15.88 41.03
N SER A 112 6.29 -17.04 40.37
CA SER A 112 5.02 -17.77 40.13
C SER A 112 4.47 -18.44 41.40
N THR A 113 3.16 -18.39 41.62
CA THR A 113 2.43 -19.17 42.64
C THR A 113 1.08 -19.63 42.05
N SER A 114 0.52 -20.83 42.31
CA SER A 114 1.03 -22.01 43.02
C SER A 114 0.19 -23.27 42.71
N ARG A 115 0.81 -24.47 42.76
CA ARG A 115 0.22 -25.78 43.21
C ARG A 115 -0.97 -26.37 42.37
N LYS A 116 -1.15 -27.68 42.19
CA LYS A 116 -0.39 -28.88 42.64
C LYS A 116 -0.69 -30.11 41.74
N GLU A 117 0.12 -31.16 41.85
CA GLU A 117 -0.13 -32.53 41.32
C GLU A 117 -1.35 -33.23 42.00
N ASP A 118 -1.83 -34.43 41.65
CA ASP A 118 -1.16 -35.62 41.06
C ASP A 118 -2.16 -36.68 40.49
N ARG A 119 -1.61 -37.73 39.85
CA ARG A 119 -1.99 -39.17 39.96
C ARG A 119 -2.89 -39.89 38.94
N LYS A 120 -2.28 -40.21 37.79
CA LYS A 120 -2.06 -41.57 37.22
C LYS A 120 -3.11 -42.72 37.39
N GLU A 121 -3.50 -43.27 36.22
CA GLU A 121 -3.46 -44.71 35.81
C GLU A 121 -4.37 -45.80 36.46
N SER A 122 -4.70 -46.94 35.79
CA SER A 122 -4.64 -47.34 34.36
C SER A 122 -5.51 -48.59 34.02
N ARG A 123 -5.75 -48.82 32.70
CA ARG A 123 -5.82 -50.14 31.99
C ARG A 123 -7.05 -51.08 32.13
N THR A 124 -7.74 -51.31 31.00
CA THR A 124 -8.13 -52.65 30.45
C THR A 124 -8.53 -52.52 28.95
N VAL A 125 -8.78 -53.62 28.22
CA VAL A 125 -8.61 -53.70 26.75
C VAL A 125 -9.76 -54.40 25.99
N SER A 126 -10.18 -53.83 24.85
CA SER A 126 -10.58 -54.56 23.62
C SER A 126 -10.61 -53.64 22.37
N TYR A 127 -10.67 -54.21 21.17
CA TYR A 127 -10.55 -53.58 19.82
C TYR A 127 -11.79 -53.91 18.94
N PRO A 128 -11.94 -53.49 17.65
CA PRO A 128 -11.08 -52.62 16.80
C PRO A 128 -11.84 -51.47 16.06
N THR A 129 -11.09 -50.58 15.37
CA THR A 129 -11.40 -50.12 13.99
C THR A 129 -10.19 -49.39 13.38
N ILE A 130 -9.95 -49.65 12.09
CA ILE A 130 -8.97 -49.08 11.14
C ILE A 130 -8.40 -47.68 11.47
N LEU A 131 -7.07 -47.59 11.57
CA LEU A 131 -6.31 -46.38 11.19
C LEU A 131 -4.87 -46.75 10.80
N GLU A 132 -4.49 -46.54 9.54
CA GLU A 132 -3.13 -46.71 9.05
C GLU A 132 -2.83 -45.71 7.92
N SER A 133 -1.54 -45.33 7.75
CA SER A 133 -1.01 -44.43 6.71
C SER A 133 -1.41 -42.94 6.70
N ARG A 134 -0.55 -42.06 7.26
CA ARG A 134 0.00 -40.82 6.61
C ARG A 134 0.76 -39.88 7.58
N THR A 135 2.10 -39.96 7.65
CA THR A 135 2.96 -38.89 8.23
C THR A 135 4.41 -38.91 7.68
N HIS A 136 4.64 -38.67 6.38
CA HIS A 136 5.99 -38.26 5.92
C HIS A 136 6.06 -37.23 4.76
N GLU A 137 4.99 -36.97 4.01
CA GLU A 137 5.00 -35.93 2.93
C GLU A 137 5.09 -34.47 3.44
N SER A 138 4.50 -34.18 4.61
CA SER A 138 4.16 -32.80 5.02
C SER A 138 5.35 -31.83 5.22
N SER A 139 6.57 -32.37 5.32
CA SER A 139 7.79 -31.56 5.47
C SER A 139 8.33 -31.04 4.13
N SER A 140 8.39 -31.90 3.11
CA SER A 140 8.95 -31.53 1.80
C SER A 140 8.06 -30.52 1.06
N HIS A 141 6.74 -30.73 1.09
CA HIS A 141 5.78 -29.81 0.46
C HIS A 141 5.89 -28.38 1.03
N ARG A 142 6.06 -28.24 2.36
CA ARG A 142 6.28 -26.95 3.02
C ARG A 142 7.57 -26.24 2.59
N GLN A 143 8.64 -26.97 2.27
CA GLN A 143 9.87 -26.35 1.77
C GLN A 143 9.66 -25.79 0.35
N ILE A 144 8.98 -26.54 -0.51
CA ILE A 144 8.65 -26.12 -1.89
C ILE A 144 7.76 -24.87 -1.90
N GLU A 145 6.74 -24.81 -1.03
CA GLU A 145 5.92 -23.59 -0.84
C GLU A 145 6.77 -22.36 -0.47
N VAL A 146 7.71 -22.52 0.47
CA VAL A 146 8.55 -21.42 0.95
C VAL A 146 9.54 -20.95 -0.12
N GLU A 147 10.05 -21.84 -0.96
CA GLU A 147 10.87 -21.44 -2.12
C GLU A 147 10.06 -20.74 -3.22
N SER A 148 8.85 -21.21 -3.55
CA SER A 148 8.01 -20.52 -4.54
C SER A 148 7.68 -19.10 -4.07
N ARG A 149 7.20 -18.95 -2.82
CA ARG A 149 6.89 -17.64 -2.24
C ARG A 149 8.08 -16.68 -2.24
N LYS A 150 9.31 -17.18 -2.05
CA LYS A 150 10.54 -16.36 -2.18
C LYS A 150 10.78 -15.90 -3.62
N ARG A 151 10.64 -16.81 -4.60
CA ARG A 151 10.81 -16.51 -6.04
C ARG A 151 9.77 -15.51 -6.54
N ASP A 152 8.54 -15.60 -6.05
CA ASP A 152 7.48 -14.65 -6.39
C ASP A 152 7.76 -13.24 -5.83
N VAL A 153 8.23 -13.13 -4.58
CA VAL A 153 8.67 -11.86 -3.96
C VAL A 153 9.90 -11.26 -4.66
N GLU A 154 10.85 -12.08 -5.12
CA GLU A 154 12.00 -11.61 -5.89
C GLU A 154 11.59 -11.04 -7.25
N LYS A 155 10.66 -11.73 -7.93
CA LYS A 155 10.09 -11.32 -9.23
C LYS A 155 9.21 -10.08 -9.12
N GLU A 156 8.56 -9.87 -7.97
CA GLU A 156 7.86 -8.62 -7.67
C GLU A 156 8.84 -7.44 -7.50
N ARG A 157 9.93 -7.64 -6.73
CA ARG A 157 11.00 -6.64 -6.57
C ARG A 157 11.75 -6.32 -7.86
N GLU A 158 11.85 -7.26 -8.80
CA GLU A 158 12.39 -7.01 -10.14
C GLU A 158 11.47 -6.05 -10.92
N ARG A 159 10.17 -6.36 -11.00
CA ARG A 159 9.16 -5.51 -11.64
C ARG A 159 9.05 -4.12 -11.02
N GLU A 160 9.20 -4.00 -9.70
CA GLU A 160 9.23 -2.73 -8.98
C GLU A 160 10.41 -1.85 -9.43
N ARG A 161 11.62 -2.43 -9.48
CA ARG A 161 12.83 -1.74 -9.95
C ARG A 161 12.75 -1.35 -11.42
N ASP A 162 12.07 -2.11 -12.27
CA ASP A 162 11.85 -1.72 -13.67
C ASP A 162 10.86 -0.56 -13.82
N ARG A 163 9.76 -0.57 -13.05
CA ARG A 163 8.84 0.59 -12.94
C ARG A 163 9.53 1.83 -12.39
N GLU A 164 10.52 1.68 -11.50
CA GLU A 164 11.31 2.80 -10.98
C GLU A 164 12.25 3.37 -12.04
N LYS A 165 13.00 2.53 -12.78
CA LYS A 165 13.82 2.94 -13.94
C LYS A 165 13.00 3.65 -15.02
N GLU A 166 11.77 3.20 -15.28
CA GLU A 166 10.85 3.81 -16.24
C GLU A 166 10.47 5.24 -15.80
N LYS A 167 10.04 5.41 -14.55
CA LYS A 167 9.76 6.72 -13.96
C LYS A 167 10.99 7.64 -13.92
N GLU A 168 12.19 7.09 -13.74
CA GLU A 168 13.44 7.87 -13.80
C GLU A 168 13.71 8.38 -15.22
N ARG A 169 13.57 7.51 -16.24
CA ARG A 169 13.72 7.89 -17.65
C ARG A 169 12.74 8.98 -18.06
N GLU A 170 11.47 8.85 -17.68
CA GLU A 170 10.42 9.84 -17.94
C GLU A 170 10.77 11.21 -17.33
N ARG A 171 11.35 11.23 -16.11
CA ARG A 171 11.84 12.45 -15.46
C ARG A 171 13.03 13.06 -16.21
N GLN A 172 14.03 12.25 -16.58
CA GLN A 172 15.19 12.73 -17.34
C GLN A 172 14.79 13.26 -18.72
N GLU A 173 13.81 12.66 -19.39
CA GLU A 173 13.29 13.13 -20.67
C GLU A 173 12.56 14.47 -20.53
N LYS A 174 11.66 14.60 -19.55
CA LYS A 174 10.97 15.87 -19.24
C LYS A 174 11.93 16.99 -18.83
N GLU A 175 13.05 16.66 -18.17
CA GLU A 175 14.09 17.65 -17.87
C GLU A 175 14.84 18.09 -19.13
N ARG A 176 15.26 17.14 -19.99
CA ARG A 176 15.92 17.44 -21.28
C ARG A 176 15.01 18.25 -22.21
N GLU A 177 13.71 17.98 -22.22
CA GLU A 177 12.75 18.77 -22.98
C GLU A 177 12.67 20.22 -22.47
N ARG A 178 12.57 20.40 -21.14
CA ARG A 178 12.59 21.74 -20.51
C ARG A 178 13.88 22.50 -20.81
N GLN A 179 15.03 21.83 -20.81
CA GLN A 179 16.32 22.45 -21.18
C GLN A 179 16.29 22.93 -22.65
N ARG A 180 15.82 22.10 -23.59
CA ARG A 180 15.66 22.48 -25.01
C ARG A 180 14.67 23.63 -25.22
N GLN A 181 13.55 23.64 -24.51
CA GLN A 181 12.58 24.74 -24.57
C GLN A 181 13.19 26.04 -24.03
N ALA A 182 13.95 25.99 -22.93
CA ALA A 182 14.63 27.14 -22.34
C ALA A 182 15.78 27.67 -23.21
N GLU A 183 16.52 26.79 -23.89
CA GLU A 183 17.55 27.17 -24.86
C GLU A 183 16.93 27.89 -26.06
N LYS A 184 15.89 27.32 -26.67
CA LYS A 184 15.17 27.92 -27.79
C LYS A 184 14.50 29.25 -27.43
N ALA A 185 14.07 29.44 -26.19
CA ALA A 185 13.57 30.72 -25.69
C ALA A 185 14.68 31.79 -25.64
N LYS A 186 15.87 31.44 -25.13
CA LYS A 186 17.04 32.34 -25.10
C LYS A 186 17.56 32.68 -26.49
N GLU A 187 17.55 31.71 -27.41
CA GLU A 187 17.91 31.94 -28.82
C GLU A 187 16.97 32.98 -29.45
N LYS A 188 15.65 32.79 -29.28
CA LYS A 188 14.64 33.74 -29.78
C LYS A 188 14.81 35.14 -29.17
N GLU A 189 15.03 35.23 -27.85
CA GLU A 189 15.28 36.52 -27.18
C GLU A 189 16.53 37.22 -27.74
N ARG A 190 17.60 36.46 -28.03
CA ARG A 190 18.83 37.00 -28.62
C ARG A 190 18.64 37.47 -30.06
N GLU A 191 17.84 36.75 -30.85
CA GLU A 191 17.47 37.18 -32.20
C GLU A 191 16.59 38.44 -32.19
N GLU A 192 15.62 38.51 -31.26
CA GLU A 192 14.72 39.65 -31.09
C GLU A 192 15.50 40.92 -30.69
N ARG A 193 16.43 40.82 -29.73
CA ARG A 193 17.37 41.91 -29.38
C ARG A 193 18.23 42.36 -30.58
N MET A 194 18.71 41.42 -31.41
CA MET A 194 19.51 41.76 -32.59
C MET A 194 18.68 42.53 -33.64
N ARG A 195 17.47 42.05 -33.94
CA ARG A 195 16.50 42.71 -34.83
C ARG A 195 16.09 44.09 -34.29
N GLU A 196 16.02 44.27 -32.97
CA GLU A 196 15.78 45.56 -32.35
C GLU A 196 16.96 46.52 -32.57
N THR A 197 18.20 46.09 -32.33
CA THR A 197 19.39 46.93 -32.58
C THR A 197 19.53 47.33 -34.04
N GLU A 198 19.22 46.44 -34.99
CA GLU A 198 19.23 46.74 -36.43
C GLU A 198 18.19 47.82 -36.79
N ARG A 199 16.98 47.75 -36.20
CA ARG A 199 15.95 48.79 -36.35
C ARG A 199 16.40 50.13 -35.76
N GLN A 200 17.04 50.13 -34.60
CA GLN A 200 17.54 51.35 -33.96
C GLN A 200 18.69 51.99 -34.76
N GLN A 201 19.55 51.19 -35.43
CA GLN A 201 20.56 51.73 -36.34
C GLN A 201 19.92 52.33 -37.59
N LYS A 202 19.02 51.60 -38.27
CA LYS A 202 18.33 52.08 -39.49
C LYS A 202 17.51 53.35 -39.26
N ALA A 203 16.96 53.55 -38.07
CA ALA A 203 16.30 54.80 -37.69
C ALA A 203 17.28 55.99 -37.61
N ARG A 204 18.48 55.77 -37.05
CA ARG A 204 19.54 56.79 -36.93
C ARG A 204 20.27 57.10 -38.24
N GLU A 205 20.09 56.28 -39.27
CA GLU A 205 20.62 56.50 -40.63
C GLU A 205 19.61 57.22 -41.54
N GLN A 206 18.43 57.59 -41.01
CA GLN A 206 17.36 58.31 -41.73
C GLN A 206 17.01 59.67 -41.09
N GLU A 207 17.83 60.13 -40.13
CA GLU A 207 17.73 61.43 -39.43
C GLU A 207 18.96 62.30 -39.76
#